data_AF-A0A1W9LRP9-F1
#
_entry.id   AF-A0A1W9LRP9-F1
#
_cell.length_a   1.000
_cell.length_b   1.000
_cell.length_c   1.000
_cell.angle_alpha   90.00
_cell.angle_beta   90.00
_cell.angle_gamma   90.00
#
_symmetry.space_group_name_H-M   'P 1'
#
loop_
_entity.id
_entity.type
_entity.pdbx_description
1 polymer ?
#
loop_
_entity_poly.entity_id
_entity_poly.type
_entity_poly.pdbx_seq_one_letter_code
_entity_poly.pdbx_strand_id
1 'polypeptide(L)'
;MKKLFFMMMLFFGLSVNAEAFEMTATLTADNVFALYVGNESGVSFVGSGNRWEQSRTFTFDADSEDYLYVAAWSDGAVAQGLIGEFVSDSGVILTDTSNWEVYLTDHDLDVYDPAPSEADIETDISMAMWEPIADSLDYGSSPWGSWCLAEISRDARWIWGSRLLGGSDYGEYQLFRTQVESSATPEPATMFLLGSGLIGLAGLGKRFKK
;
A
#
# COMPACT_ATOMS: atom_id res chain seq x y z
N MET A 1 32.20 -53.80 -2.20
CA MET A 1 32.28 -52.41 -1.68
C MET A 1 31.60 -51.49 -2.68
N LYS A 2 30.33 -51.11 -2.44
CA LYS A 2 29.56 -50.22 -3.33
C LYS A 2 29.66 -48.80 -2.80
N LYS A 3 30.28 -47.89 -3.55
CA LYS A 3 30.38 -46.46 -3.20
C LYS A 3 29.05 -45.78 -3.59
N LEU A 4 28.34 -45.27 -2.59
CA LEU A 4 27.13 -44.48 -2.74
C LEU A 4 27.55 -43.02 -3.02
N PHE A 5 27.22 -42.51 -4.20
CA PHE A 5 27.48 -41.12 -4.60
C PHE A 5 26.28 -40.27 -4.16
N PHE A 6 26.48 -39.34 -3.22
CA PHE A 6 25.48 -38.38 -2.79
C PHE A 6 25.55 -37.18 -3.75
N MET A 7 24.55 -37.01 -4.61
CA MET A 7 24.46 -35.85 -5.51
C MET A 7 23.72 -34.74 -4.78
N MET A 8 24.47 -33.74 -4.32
CA MET A 8 23.94 -32.51 -3.71
C MET A 8 23.47 -31.58 -4.84
N MET A 9 22.16 -31.45 -5.03
CA MET A 9 21.57 -30.51 -5.96
C MET A 9 21.61 -29.11 -5.31
N LEU A 10 22.47 -28.24 -5.82
CA LEU A 10 22.46 -26.81 -5.50
C LEU A 10 21.29 -26.18 -6.27
N PHE A 11 20.28 -25.69 -5.56
CA PHE A 11 19.29 -24.78 -6.14
C PHE A 11 19.85 -23.37 -6.07
N PHE A 12 20.26 -22.83 -7.22
CA PHE A 12 20.44 -21.38 -7.38
C PHE A 12 19.06 -20.77 -7.59
N GLY A 13 18.55 -20.06 -6.58
CA GLY A 13 17.41 -19.18 -6.76
C GLY A 13 17.84 -18.01 -7.64
N LEU A 14 17.17 -17.82 -8.78
CA LEU A 14 17.27 -16.58 -9.55
C LEU A 14 16.36 -15.57 -8.86
N SER A 15 16.96 -14.56 -8.21
CA SER A 15 16.22 -13.37 -7.81
C SER A 15 15.97 -12.55 -9.06
N VAL A 16 14.71 -12.41 -9.47
CA VAL A 16 14.30 -11.42 -10.45
C VAL A 16 14.18 -10.11 -9.67
N ASN A 17 14.95 -9.07 -10.02
CA ASN A 17 14.68 -7.75 -9.47
C ASN A 17 13.32 -7.30 -10.03
N ALA A 18 12.43 -6.86 -9.16
CA ALA A 18 11.24 -6.13 -9.58
C ALA A 18 11.68 -4.92 -10.42
N GLU A 19 11.00 -4.70 -11.54
CA GLU A 19 11.21 -3.51 -12.37
C GLU A 19 10.23 -2.44 -11.88
N ALA A 20 10.75 -1.24 -11.65
CA ALA A 20 9.94 -0.08 -11.34
C ALA A 20 8.93 0.17 -12.46
N PHE A 21 7.70 0.54 -12.09
CA PHE A 21 6.64 0.87 -13.03
C PHE A 21 5.96 2.17 -12.64
N GLU A 22 5.37 2.83 -13.64
CA GLU A 22 4.67 4.09 -13.44
C GLU A 22 3.33 3.88 -12.73
N MET A 23 3.09 4.67 -11.70
CA MET A 23 1.83 4.79 -10.98
C MET A 23 1.25 6.19 -11.16
N THR A 24 -0.07 6.27 -11.27
CA THR A 24 -0.83 7.52 -11.18
C THR A 24 -1.72 7.48 -9.94
N ALA A 25 -1.47 8.37 -8.99
CA ALA A 25 -2.29 8.52 -7.78
C ALA A 25 -3.16 9.76 -7.88
N THR A 26 -4.47 9.61 -7.72
CA THR A 26 -5.43 10.71 -7.55
C THR A 26 -6.08 10.60 -6.17
N LEU A 27 -5.82 11.55 -5.28
CA LEU A 27 -6.23 11.46 -3.88
C LEU A 27 -6.50 12.82 -3.25
N THR A 28 -7.18 12.80 -2.10
CA THR A 28 -7.33 13.94 -1.20
C THR A 28 -7.53 13.46 0.24
N ALA A 29 -7.38 14.38 1.20
CA ALA A 29 -7.65 14.11 2.61
C ALA A 29 -8.28 15.33 3.28
N ASP A 30 -9.02 15.06 4.36
CA ASP A 30 -9.55 16.09 5.25
C ASP A 30 -8.59 16.28 6.43
N ASN A 31 -7.68 17.27 6.40
CA ASN A 31 -7.58 18.42 5.49
C ASN A 31 -6.34 18.42 4.60
N VAL A 32 -5.28 17.72 5.00
CA VAL A 32 -3.97 17.78 4.35
C VAL A 32 -3.42 16.37 4.22
N PHE A 33 -2.66 16.13 3.17
CA PHE A 33 -1.92 14.89 3.00
C PHE A 33 -0.54 15.10 2.37
N ALA A 34 0.31 14.10 2.58
CA ALA A 34 1.55 13.89 1.87
C ALA A 34 1.67 12.41 1.45
N LEU A 35 2.03 12.18 0.19
CA LEU A 35 2.18 10.87 -0.42
C LEU A 35 3.66 10.53 -0.55
N TYR A 36 4.02 9.31 -0.15
CA TYR A 36 5.33 8.73 -0.28
C TYR A 36 5.21 7.32 -0.87
N VAL A 37 6.29 6.85 -1.48
CA VAL A 37 6.41 5.48 -1.99
C VAL A 37 7.75 4.90 -1.54
N GLY A 38 7.77 3.62 -1.20
CA GLY A 38 9.01 2.92 -0.88
C GLY A 38 8.82 1.72 0.04
N ASN A 39 9.90 1.28 0.67
CA ASN A 39 9.91 0.09 1.51
C ASN A 39 10.87 0.27 2.71
N GLU A 40 11.25 -0.82 3.38
CA GLU A 40 12.17 -0.80 4.53
C GLU A 40 13.55 -0.19 4.21
N SER A 41 13.92 -0.10 2.93
CA SER A 41 15.18 0.51 2.47
C SER A 41 15.12 2.04 2.42
N GLY A 42 13.93 2.62 2.51
CA GLY A 42 13.69 4.06 2.48
C GLY A 42 12.43 4.42 1.69
N VAL A 43 11.99 5.67 1.86
CA VAL A 43 10.83 6.22 1.16
C VAL A 43 11.21 7.45 0.35
N SER A 44 10.45 7.71 -0.73
CA SER A 44 10.57 8.90 -1.56
C SER A 44 9.29 9.73 -1.50
N PHE A 45 9.43 11.04 -1.30
CA PHE A 45 8.30 11.96 -1.34
C PHE A 45 7.80 12.14 -2.78
N VAL A 46 6.49 11.92 -2.98
CA VAL A 46 5.83 12.07 -4.28
C VAL A 46 5.19 13.45 -4.40
N GLY A 47 4.44 13.88 -3.38
CA GLY A 47 3.68 15.12 -3.43
C GLY A 47 2.75 15.30 -2.25
N SER A 48 2.16 16.49 -2.14
CA SER A 48 1.23 16.83 -1.07
C SER A 48 0.05 17.66 -1.58
N GLY A 49 -1.00 17.68 -0.79
CA GLY A 49 -2.19 18.47 -1.07
C GLY A 49 -2.84 18.95 0.21
N ASN A 50 -3.57 20.04 0.10
CA ASN A 50 -4.43 20.56 1.15
C ASN A 50 -5.81 20.85 0.56
N ARG A 51 -6.82 20.83 1.43
CA ARG A 51 -8.25 20.99 1.14
C ARG A 51 -8.86 19.75 0.50
N TRP A 52 -9.71 19.08 1.27
CA TRP A 52 -10.46 17.89 0.84
C TRP A 52 -11.39 18.18 -0.36
N GLU A 53 -11.76 19.44 -0.61
CA GLU A 53 -12.55 19.83 -1.77
C GLU A 53 -11.78 19.76 -3.10
N GLN A 54 -10.53 19.32 -3.09
CA GLN A 54 -9.74 19.20 -4.30
C GLN A 54 -8.89 17.93 -4.27
N SER A 55 -9.12 17.04 -5.23
CA SER A 55 -8.16 15.99 -5.57
C SER A 55 -6.85 16.59 -6.08
N ARG A 56 -5.78 15.81 -5.94
CA ARG A 56 -4.50 16.03 -6.62
C ARG A 56 -4.11 14.74 -7.32
N THR A 57 -3.53 14.89 -8.51
CA THR A 57 -2.99 13.77 -9.27
C THR A 57 -1.47 13.87 -9.34
N PHE A 58 -0.79 12.75 -9.08
CA PHE A 58 0.65 12.61 -9.17
C PHE A 58 1.01 11.39 -10.02
N THR A 59 2.14 11.48 -10.71
CA THR A 59 2.73 10.36 -11.46
C THR A 59 4.14 10.13 -10.93
N PHE A 60 4.47 8.88 -10.61
CA PHE A 60 5.74 8.47 -10.01
C PHE A 60 6.04 7.00 -10.34
N ASP A 61 7.31 6.61 -10.19
CA ASP A 61 7.73 5.21 -10.33
C ASP A 61 7.62 4.49 -8.97
N ALA A 62 7.20 3.23 -8.98
CA ALA A 62 7.12 2.36 -7.81
C ALA A 62 7.58 0.94 -8.15
N ASP A 63 8.18 0.23 -7.20
CA ASP A 63 8.50 -1.19 -7.31
C ASP A 63 7.36 -2.06 -6.75
N SER A 64 7.27 -3.32 -7.17
CA SER A 64 6.22 -4.24 -6.68
C SER A 64 6.33 -4.59 -5.20
N GLU A 65 7.51 -4.39 -4.61
CA GLU A 65 7.76 -4.58 -3.17
C GLU A 65 7.49 -3.30 -2.36
N ASP A 66 7.19 -2.18 -3.01
CA ASP A 66 6.91 -0.93 -2.33
C ASP A 66 5.53 -0.90 -1.69
N TYR A 67 5.41 0.04 -0.76
CA TYR A 67 4.17 0.49 -0.18
C TYR A 67 3.91 1.93 -0.61
N LEU A 68 2.63 2.23 -0.79
CA LEU A 68 2.14 3.59 -0.80
C LEU A 68 1.94 4.01 0.66
N TYR A 69 2.56 5.12 1.06
CA TYR A 69 2.35 5.71 2.38
C TYR A 69 1.68 7.07 2.21
N VAL A 70 0.56 7.26 2.92
CA VAL A 70 -0.13 8.55 2.93
C VAL A 70 -0.19 9.06 4.36
N ALA A 71 0.60 10.09 4.65
CA ALA A 71 0.46 10.87 5.86
C ALA A 71 -0.74 11.80 5.65
N ALA A 72 -1.78 11.70 6.47
CA ALA A 72 -2.94 12.58 6.40
C ALA A 72 -3.24 13.20 7.77
N TRP A 73 -3.60 14.49 7.78
CA TRP A 73 -3.93 15.21 9.00
C TRP A 73 -5.03 16.25 8.84
N SER A 74 -5.75 16.51 9.93
CA SER A 74 -6.95 17.34 10.00
C SER A 74 -6.70 18.72 10.60
N ASP A 75 -7.65 19.64 10.44
CA ASP A 75 -7.72 20.94 11.12
C ASP A 75 -8.37 20.86 12.52
N GLY A 76 -8.68 19.65 12.99
CA GLY A 76 -9.26 19.39 14.30
C GLY A 76 -10.74 19.81 14.43
N ALA A 77 -11.42 20.21 13.36
CA ALA A 77 -12.73 20.86 13.49
C ALA A 77 -13.94 19.91 13.33
N VAL A 78 -14.05 19.21 12.19
CA VAL A 78 -15.32 18.57 11.80
C VAL A 78 -15.16 17.09 11.48
N ALA A 79 -14.22 16.76 10.59
CA ALA A 79 -14.02 15.40 10.12
C ALA A 79 -12.56 15.18 9.70
N GLN A 80 -12.22 13.90 9.54
CA GLN A 80 -10.94 13.48 9.00
C GLN A 80 -11.15 12.25 8.14
N GLY A 81 -10.27 12.09 7.15
CA GLY A 81 -10.28 10.91 6.31
C GLY A 81 -9.43 11.08 5.07
N LEU A 82 -9.10 9.95 4.47
CA LEU A 82 -8.38 9.82 3.22
C LEU A 82 -9.30 9.17 2.18
N ILE A 83 -9.26 9.66 0.95
CA ILE A 83 -9.84 8.96 -0.20
C ILE A 83 -8.91 9.08 -1.41
N GLY A 84 -8.78 8.00 -2.16
CA GLY A 84 -7.88 7.96 -3.31
C GLY A 84 -8.06 6.76 -4.22
N GLU A 85 -7.51 6.92 -5.41
CA GLU A 85 -7.39 5.93 -6.47
C GLU A 85 -5.94 5.93 -6.97
N PHE A 86 -5.34 4.75 -7.08
CA PHE A 86 -3.95 4.56 -7.47
C PHE A 86 -3.92 3.54 -8.61
N VAL A 87 -3.51 3.97 -9.79
CA VAL A 87 -3.57 3.19 -11.03
C VAL A 87 -2.17 2.90 -11.54
N SER A 88 -1.94 1.66 -11.95
CA SER A 88 -0.76 1.23 -12.70
C SER A 88 -1.17 0.25 -13.81
N ASP A 89 -0.21 -0.16 -14.64
CA ASP A 89 -0.43 -1.23 -15.62
C ASP A 89 -0.78 -2.58 -14.96
N SER A 90 -0.40 -2.76 -13.69
CA SER A 90 -0.67 -3.97 -12.90
C SER A 90 -2.05 -3.98 -12.25
N GLY A 91 -2.71 -2.82 -12.11
CA GLY A 91 -4.06 -2.77 -11.55
C GLY A 91 -4.47 -1.42 -10.96
N VAL A 92 -5.55 -1.46 -10.18
CA VAL A 92 -6.10 -0.29 -9.48
C VAL A 92 -6.21 -0.62 -8.00
N ILE A 93 -5.65 0.24 -7.16
CA ILE A 93 -5.83 0.23 -5.72
C ILE A 93 -6.75 1.39 -5.37
N LEU A 94 -7.82 1.09 -4.64
CA LEU A 94 -8.75 2.08 -4.12
C LEU A 94 -8.60 2.17 -2.62
N THR A 95 -8.85 3.34 -2.04
CA THR A 95 -9.00 3.46 -0.59
C THR A 95 -10.22 2.69 -0.13
N ASP A 96 -10.01 1.68 0.72
CA ASP A 96 -11.05 0.87 1.33
C ASP A 96 -10.52 0.21 2.62
N THR A 97 -11.35 -0.62 3.26
CA THR A 97 -10.99 -1.30 4.52
C THR A 97 -10.34 -2.67 4.33
N SER A 98 -10.08 -3.09 3.09
CA SER A 98 -9.66 -4.45 2.78
C SER A 98 -8.14 -4.60 2.66
N ASN A 99 -7.48 -3.62 2.05
CA ASN A 99 -6.05 -3.68 1.72
C ASN A 99 -5.23 -2.55 2.36
N TRP A 100 -5.87 -1.70 3.16
CA TRP A 100 -5.21 -0.59 3.83
C TRP A 100 -5.03 -0.85 5.32
N GLU A 101 -3.88 -0.40 5.81
CA GLU A 101 -3.54 -0.35 7.22
C GLU A 101 -3.29 1.09 7.63
N VAL A 102 -3.39 1.36 8.92
CA VAL A 102 -3.18 2.68 9.50
C VAL A 102 -2.33 2.58 10.77
N TYR A 103 -1.50 3.60 10.98
CA TYR A 103 -0.79 3.85 12.22
C TYR A 103 -1.18 5.23 12.73
N LEU A 104 -1.61 5.30 13.99
CA LEU A 104 -1.93 6.54 14.69
C LEU A 104 -0.64 7.03 15.35
N THR A 105 -0.10 8.16 14.89
CA THR A 105 1.28 8.57 15.23
C THR A 105 1.42 9.25 16.60
N ASP A 106 0.30 9.50 17.29
CA ASP A 106 0.24 10.32 18.53
C ASP A 106 0.90 11.71 18.39
N HIS A 107 1.02 12.19 17.15
CA HIS A 107 1.54 13.51 16.82
C HIS A 107 0.38 14.38 16.31
N ASP A 108 0.45 15.67 16.63
CA ASP A 108 -0.46 16.67 16.08
C ASP A 108 0.27 17.49 15.01
N LEU A 109 -0.38 17.61 13.85
CA LEU A 109 0.07 18.46 12.74
C LEU A 109 -1.07 19.41 12.40
N ASP A 110 -0.76 20.70 12.32
CA ASP A 110 -1.70 21.73 11.93
C ASP A 110 -1.83 21.82 10.40
N VAL A 111 -2.92 22.41 9.92
CA VAL A 111 -3.21 22.61 8.48
C VAL A 111 -2.12 23.40 7.71
N TYR A 112 -1.26 24.14 8.41
CA TYR A 112 -0.17 24.93 7.85
C TYR A 112 1.21 24.30 8.04
N ASP A 113 1.29 23.18 8.75
CA ASP A 113 2.55 22.48 8.91
C ASP A 113 3.03 21.89 7.58
N PRO A 114 4.36 21.82 7.39
CA PRO A 114 4.91 21.19 6.21
C PRO A 114 4.58 19.69 6.20
N ALA A 115 4.60 19.09 5.01
CA ALA A 115 4.63 17.64 4.90
C ALA A 115 5.80 17.07 5.73
N PRO A 116 5.60 15.96 6.46
CA PRO A 116 6.70 15.28 7.15
C PRO A 116 7.89 15.01 6.21
N SER A 117 9.10 15.06 6.71
CA SER A 117 10.25 14.68 5.87
C SER A 117 10.27 13.16 5.65
N GLU A 118 10.99 12.68 4.64
CA GLU A 118 11.19 11.24 4.41
C GLU A 118 11.75 10.55 5.66
N ALA A 119 12.66 11.22 6.38
CA ALA A 119 13.22 10.71 7.63
C ALA A 119 12.19 10.64 8.78
N ASP A 120 11.22 11.56 8.83
CA ASP A 120 10.12 11.50 9.80
C ASP A 120 9.22 10.30 9.48
N ILE A 121 8.87 10.10 8.20
CA ILE A 121 8.07 8.95 7.74
C ILE A 121 8.79 7.62 8.01
N GLU A 122 10.09 7.52 7.74
CA GLU A 122 10.88 6.33 8.06
C GLU A 122 10.89 6.03 9.56
N THR A 123 10.95 7.07 10.39
CA THR A 123 10.85 6.95 11.86
C THR A 123 9.47 6.40 12.24
N ASP A 124 8.39 6.98 11.71
CA ASP A 124 7.02 6.53 11.96
C ASP A 124 6.82 5.08 11.52
N ILE A 125 7.28 4.70 10.33
CA ILE A 125 7.23 3.32 9.83
C ILE A 125 7.93 2.35 10.78
N SER A 126 9.10 2.73 11.32
CA SER A 126 9.87 1.87 12.23
C SER A 126 9.20 1.65 13.60
N MET A 127 8.35 2.60 14.02
CA MET A 127 7.60 2.57 15.27
C MET A 127 6.18 2.03 15.10
N ALA A 128 5.71 1.96 13.85
CA ALA A 128 4.32 1.72 13.54
C ALA A 128 3.83 0.35 14.02
N MET A 129 2.80 0.40 14.85
CA MET A 129 1.95 -0.74 15.16
C MET A 129 0.77 -0.70 14.20
N TRP A 130 0.95 -1.24 12.99
CA TRP A 130 -0.06 -1.19 11.93
C TRP A 130 -1.34 -1.92 12.32
N GLU A 131 -2.46 -1.24 12.13
CA GLU A 131 -3.80 -1.77 12.39
C GLU A 131 -4.64 -1.78 11.10
N PRO A 132 -5.53 -2.77 10.92
CA PRO A 132 -6.47 -2.74 9.81
C PRO A 132 -7.43 -1.57 9.95
N ILE A 133 -7.81 -0.95 8.83
CA ILE A 133 -8.81 0.12 8.84
C ILE A 133 -10.20 -0.46 9.13
N ALA A 134 -10.83 0.02 10.19
CA ALA A 134 -12.19 -0.38 10.56
C ALA A 134 -13.26 0.61 10.06
N ASP A 135 -12.92 1.89 9.96
CA ASP A 135 -13.88 2.94 9.67
C ASP A 135 -13.81 3.39 8.21
N SER A 136 -14.99 3.49 7.58
CA SER A 136 -15.11 4.01 6.22
C SER A 136 -16.49 4.59 5.93
N LEU A 137 -16.55 5.44 4.90
CA LEU A 137 -17.77 5.93 4.28
C LEU A 137 -17.67 5.87 2.76
N ASP A 138 -18.82 5.68 2.12
CA ASP A 138 -18.88 5.61 0.66
C ASP A 138 -18.52 6.96 0.03
N TYR A 139 -18.00 6.92 -1.20
CA TYR A 139 -17.87 8.08 -2.05
C TYR A 139 -19.14 8.95 -2.01
N GLY A 140 -18.99 10.27 -1.86
CA GLY A 140 -20.14 11.17 -1.85
C GLY A 140 -20.80 11.38 -0.49
N SER A 141 -20.34 10.69 0.57
CA SER A 141 -20.92 10.80 1.91
C SER A 141 -20.68 12.17 2.54
N SER A 142 -21.61 12.61 3.39
CA SER A 142 -21.44 13.79 4.24
C SER A 142 -20.30 13.56 5.26
N PRO A 143 -19.45 14.57 5.56
CA PRO A 143 -19.55 15.97 5.14
C PRO A 143 -18.96 16.30 3.76
N TRP A 144 -18.21 15.38 3.16
CA TRP A 144 -17.40 15.65 1.98
C TRP A 144 -18.20 15.76 0.66
N GLY A 145 -19.34 15.08 0.55
CA GLY A 145 -20.11 15.10 -0.69
C GLY A 145 -19.31 14.55 -1.88
N SER A 146 -19.79 14.82 -3.11
CA SER A 146 -19.27 14.20 -4.34
C SER A 146 -18.70 15.17 -5.36
N TRP A 147 -18.83 16.48 -5.15
CA TRP A 147 -18.56 17.50 -6.17
C TRP A 147 -17.08 17.73 -6.44
N CYS A 148 -16.22 17.39 -5.48
CA CYS A 148 -14.78 17.60 -5.48
C CYS A 148 -13.95 16.37 -5.85
N LEU A 149 -14.61 15.22 -6.02
CA LEU A 149 -13.97 13.91 -6.17
C LEU A 149 -14.15 13.33 -7.57
N ALA A 150 -14.48 14.17 -8.56
CA ALA A 150 -14.86 13.71 -9.91
C ALA A 150 -13.77 12.92 -10.64
N GLU A 151 -12.52 13.04 -10.21
CA GLU A 151 -11.35 12.35 -10.76
C GLU A 151 -11.00 11.05 -10.02
N ILE A 152 -11.70 10.73 -8.93
CA ILE A 152 -11.51 9.50 -8.14
C ILE A 152 -12.66 8.54 -8.45
N SER A 153 -12.35 7.25 -8.60
CA SER A 153 -13.38 6.21 -8.74
C SER A 153 -14.46 6.30 -7.65
N ARG A 154 -15.72 6.08 -8.06
CA ARG A 154 -16.87 6.03 -7.15
C ARG A 154 -16.89 4.80 -6.25
N ASP A 155 -16.04 3.82 -6.54
CA ASP A 155 -15.87 2.62 -5.72
C ASP A 155 -14.85 2.85 -4.58
N ALA A 156 -14.10 3.95 -4.62
CA ALA A 156 -13.25 4.36 -3.52
C ALA A 156 -14.09 4.80 -2.31
N ARG A 157 -13.54 4.63 -1.12
CA ARG A 157 -14.18 4.96 0.15
C ARG A 157 -13.31 5.93 0.92
N TRP A 158 -13.96 6.85 1.63
CA TRP A 158 -13.31 7.59 2.70
C TRP A 158 -12.92 6.60 3.80
N ILE A 159 -11.67 6.64 4.24
CA ILE A 159 -11.11 5.78 5.29
C ILE A 159 -10.45 6.62 6.37
N TRP A 160 -10.48 6.16 7.62
CA TRP A 160 -9.73 6.73 8.73
C TRP A 160 -9.47 5.66 9.80
N GLY A 161 -8.44 5.85 10.62
CA GLY A 161 -8.07 4.93 11.69
C GLY A 161 -8.71 5.25 13.04
N SER A 162 -9.00 6.52 13.31
CA SER A 162 -9.62 6.93 14.58
C SER A 162 -10.71 7.96 14.35
N ARG A 163 -11.62 8.08 15.33
CA ARG A 163 -12.56 9.19 15.37
C ARG A 163 -11.79 10.50 15.58
N LEU A 164 -12.13 11.54 14.82
CA LEU A 164 -11.59 12.87 15.07
C LEU A 164 -11.96 13.34 16.48
N LEU A 165 -10.93 13.63 17.26
CA LEU A 165 -11.04 14.22 18.59
C LEU A 165 -10.27 15.54 18.56
N GLY A 166 -10.91 16.57 17.99
CA GLY A 166 -10.30 17.88 17.78
C GLY A 166 -9.50 18.42 18.96
N GLY A 167 -8.22 18.71 18.75
CA GLY A 167 -7.30 19.30 19.73
C GLY A 167 -6.95 18.35 20.88
N SER A 168 -6.93 17.05 20.62
CA SER A 168 -6.53 16.03 21.59
C SER A 168 -5.17 15.40 21.29
N ASP A 169 -4.54 15.79 20.18
CA ASP A 169 -3.29 15.25 19.62
C ASP A 169 -3.40 13.76 19.20
N TYR A 170 -4.50 13.07 19.56
CA TYR A 170 -4.68 11.65 19.32
C TYR A 170 -5.35 11.37 17.98
N GLY A 171 -4.56 10.84 17.05
CA GLY A 171 -5.03 10.37 15.75
C GLY A 171 -5.48 11.50 14.81
N GLU A 172 -4.93 12.70 14.99
CA GLU A 172 -5.10 13.84 14.08
C GLU A 172 -4.11 13.76 12.92
N TYR A 173 -2.85 13.34 13.16
CA TYR A 173 -1.95 12.83 12.11
C TYR A 173 -2.01 11.29 12.09
N GLN A 174 -2.34 10.74 10.91
CA GLN A 174 -2.44 9.30 10.68
C GLN A 174 -1.60 8.93 9.47
N LEU A 175 -0.84 7.84 9.59
CA LEU A 175 -0.07 7.28 8.49
C LEU A 175 -0.81 6.06 7.95
N PHE A 176 -1.28 6.14 6.72
CA PHE A 176 -1.93 5.05 6.01
C PHE A 176 -0.91 4.33 5.13
N ARG A 177 -1.06 3.01 4.97
CA ARG A 177 -0.30 2.26 3.97
C ARG A 177 -1.11 1.20 3.24
N THR A 178 -0.66 0.89 2.04
CA THR A 178 -1.09 -0.29 1.27
C THR A 178 0.07 -0.76 0.40
N GLN A 179 0.16 -2.06 0.12
CA GLN A 179 1.18 -2.60 -0.75
C GLN A 179 0.86 -2.27 -2.22
N VAL A 180 1.87 -1.86 -2.98
CA VAL A 180 1.76 -1.52 -4.40
C VAL A 180 1.27 -2.70 -5.24
N GLU A 181 1.60 -3.94 -4.84
CA GLU A 181 0.93 -5.13 -5.35
C GLU A 181 -0.05 -5.72 -4.34
N SER A 182 -1.33 -5.36 -4.45
CA SER A 182 -2.39 -6.05 -3.72
C SER A 182 -2.59 -7.43 -4.36
N SER A 183 -1.87 -8.44 -3.86
CA SER A 183 -1.97 -9.80 -4.37
C SER A 183 -3.40 -10.35 -4.28
N ALA A 184 -4.03 -10.57 -5.43
CA ALA A 184 -5.19 -11.45 -5.52
C ALA A 184 -5.16 -12.30 -6.79
N THR A 185 -4.00 -12.86 -7.16
CA THR A 185 -3.97 -14.08 -7.97
C THR A 185 -2.63 -14.79 -7.85
N PRO A 186 -2.57 -16.06 -7.41
CA PRO A 186 -1.34 -16.85 -7.45
C PRO A 186 -0.82 -16.90 -8.89
N GLU A 187 0.42 -16.45 -9.09
CA GLU A 187 1.02 -16.44 -10.42
C GLU A 187 1.02 -17.85 -11.05
N PRO A 188 0.65 -17.99 -12.33
CA PRO A 188 0.64 -19.28 -13.04
C PRO A 188 1.98 -20.03 -13.02
N ALA A 189 3.09 -19.32 -12.77
CA ALA A 189 4.43 -19.88 -12.76
C ALA A 189 4.63 -20.93 -11.65
N THR A 190 4.08 -20.72 -10.45
CA THR A 190 4.18 -21.71 -9.37
C THR A 190 3.35 -22.96 -9.65
N MET A 191 2.18 -22.82 -10.29
CA MET A 191 1.37 -23.95 -10.78
C MET A 191 2.09 -24.73 -11.88
N PHE A 192 2.81 -24.06 -12.78
CA PHE A 192 3.57 -24.72 -13.83
C PHE A 192 4.77 -25.49 -13.28
N LEU A 193 5.47 -24.94 -12.28
CA LEU A 193 6.62 -25.61 -11.64
C LEU A 193 6.19 -26.81 -10.78
N LEU A 194 5.07 -26.68 -10.04
CA LEU A 194 4.47 -27.80 -9.30
C LEU A 194 3.97 -28.90 -10.25
N GLY A 195 3.33 -28.51 -11.37
CA GLY A 195 2.83 -29.43 -12.39
C GLY A 195 3.93 -30.20 -13.11
N SER A 196 5.02 -29.52 -13.48
CA SER A 196 6.17 -30.16 -14.16
C SER A 196 6.99 -31.06 -13.23
N GLY A 197 7.13 -30.69 -11.94
CA GLY A 197 7.80 -31.53 -10.94
C GLY A 197 7.11 -32.88 -10.71
N LEU A 198 5.78 -32.91 -10.67
CA LEU A 198 4.99 -34.14 -10.50
C LEU A 198 5.07 -35.06 -11.72
N ILE A 199 5.08 -34.51 -12.94
CA ILE A 199 5.24 -35.29 -14.18
C ILE A 199 6.65 -35.91 -14.24
N GLY A 200 7.68 -35.17 -13.83
CA GLY A 200 9.05 -35.69 -13.73
C GLY A 200 9.16 -36.89 -12.77
N LEU A 201 8.54 -36.80 -11.59
CA LEU A 201 8.52 -37.88 -10.60
C LEU A 201 7.74 -39.11 -11.08
N ALA A 202 6.61 -38.93 -11.74
CA ALA A 202 5.83 -40.02 -12.34
C ALA A 202 6.60 -40.74 -13.47
N GLY A 203 7.43 -40.02 -14.23
CA GLY A 203 8.29 -40.60 -15.27
C GLY A 203 9.43 -41.47 -14.72
N LEU A 204 10.00 -41.10 -13.58
CA LEU A 204 11.09 -41.85 -12.92
C LEU A 204 10.62 -43.17 -12.30
N GLY A 205 9.38 -43.23 -11.79
CA GLY A 205 8.83 -44.44 -11.16
C GLY A 205 8.67 -45.66 -12.09
N LYS A 206 8.57 -45.45 -13.41
CA LYS A 206 8.42 -46.54 -14.39
C LYS A 206 9.75 -47.23 -14.76
N ARG A 207 10.90 -46.65 -14.40
CA ARG A 207 12.22 -47.17 -14.82
C ARG A 207 12.84 -48.22 -13.88
N PHE A 208 12.23 -48.48 -12.72
CA PHE A 208 12.79 -49.37 -11.69
C PHE A 208 12.08 -50.72 -11.52
N LYS A 209 11.21 -51.13 -12.45
CA LYS A 209 10.72 -52.52 -12.53
C LYS A 209 11.52 -53.31 -13.57
N LYS A 210 12.63 -53.91 -13.14
CA LYS A 210 13.27 -55.07 -13.78
C LYS A 210 13.78 -56.01 -12.72
#